data_AF-A0A1G6P3Y5-F1
#
_entry.id   AF-A0A1G6P3Y5-F1
#
_cell.length_a   1.000
_cell.length_b   1.000
_cell.length_c   1.000
_cell.angle_alpha   90.00
_cell.angle_beta   90.00
_cell.angle_gamma   90.00
#
_symmetry.space_group_name_H-M   'P 1'
#
loop_
_entity.id
_entity.type
_entity.pdbx_description
1 polymer ?
#
loop_
_entity_poly.entity_id
_entity_poly.type
_entity_poly.pdbx_seq_one_letter_code
_entity_poly.pdbx_strand_id
1 'polypeptide(L)'
;MDPISATAPRARWTPCNRACYQTLRWPAAQSSRDRPARGAQTLCPPLPAPPHRLLAICEEAGLRELVRQHMARLRTTPLFVHAGSCFDCVTERVADYVVEACGGPLHYSQRHAHLQAGAGLPLLLDEDGRELWLVQLWHAFDDVDFPMPLRADFWGWAEPFSVHLLAPRSRHDGLTRYAYETVRSWFTTSASPSRSPDEGASCL
;
A
#
# COMPACT_ATOMS: atom_id res chain seq x y z
N MET A 1 -12.19 41.70 -11.08
CA MET A 1 -10.84 41.17 -11.39
C MET A 1 -10.46 40.20 -10.30
N ASP A 2 -9.93 39.05 -10.72
CA ASP A 2 -10.11 37.69 -10.21
C ASP A 2 -9.68 37.37 -8.76
N PRO A 3 -10.32 36.36 -8.12
CA PRO A 3 -9.82 35.81 -6.88
C PRO A 3 -8.55 34.99 -7.17
N ILE A 4 -7.57 35.13 -6.29
CA ILE A 4 -6.32 34.37 -6.29
C ILE A 4 -6.66 32.88 -6.31
N SER A 5 -6.52 32.25 -7.48
CA SER A 5 -6.61 30.80 -7.63
C SER A 5 -5.48 30.17 -6.82
N ALA A 6 -5.80 29.71 -5.62
CA ALA A 6 -4.96 28.80 -4.86
C ALA A 6 -4.77 27.56 -5.74
N THR A 7 -3.63 27.51 -6.42
CA THR A 7 -3.31 26.37 -7.29
C THR A 7 -3.15 25.17 -6.37
N ALA A 8 -4.08 24.20 -6.50
CA ALA A 8 -4.02 22.96 -5.73
C ALA A 8 -2.60 22.37 -5.81
N PRO A 9 -2.05 21.84 -4.71
CA PRO A 9 -0.73 21.23 -4.74
C PRO A 9 -0.69 20.15 -5.82
N ARG A 10 0.33 20.23 -6.68
CA ARG A 10 0.52 19.28 -7.78
C ARG A 10 1.65 18.31 -7.45
N ALA A 11 1.46 17.06 -7.81
CA ALA A 11 2.47 16.01 -7.80
C ALA A 11 3.69 16.45 -8.61
N ARG A 12 4.90 16.20 -8.08
CA ARG A 12 6.13 16.31 -8.88
C ARG A 12 6.83 14.97 -8.96
N TRP A 13 7.17 14.57 -10.17
CA TRP A 13 7.96 13.39 -10.46
C TRP A 13 9.43 13.78 -10.51
N THR A 14 10.30 13.02 -9.85
CA THR A 14 11.75 13.24 -9.89
C THR A 14 12.44 11.92 -10.25
N PRO A 15 13.39 11.92 -11.22
CA PRO A 15 14.17 10.74 -11.54
C PRO A 15 14.93 10.28 -10.29
N CYS A 16 14.73 9.03 -9.87
CA CYS A 16 15.56 8.44 -8.83
C CYS A 16 16.90 8.06 -9.46
N ASN A 17 18.00 8.59 -8.93
CA ASN A 17 19.35 8.33 -9.45
C ASN A 17 19.89 6.93 -9.10
N ARG A 18 19.09 6.11 -8.40
CA ARG A 18 19.49 4.78 -7.90
C ARG A 18 18.45 3.69 -8.11
N ALA A 19 17.26 4.02 -8.60
CA ALA A 19 16.25 3.04 -8.99
C ALA A 19 15.57 3.57 -10.25
N CYS A 20 15.37 2.72 -11.25
CA CYS A 20 14.91 3.10 -12.59
C CYS A 20 13.44 3.58 -12.65
N TYR A 21 12.93 4.29 -11.65
CA TYR A 21 11.57 4.82 -11.65
C TYR A 21 11.57 6.30 -11.23
N GLN A 22 10.46 6.97 -11.52
CA GLN A 22 10.22 8.33 -11.05
C GLN A 22 9.51 8.25 -9.70
N THR A 23 10.08 8.86 -8.66
CA THR A 23 9.42 8.90 -7.35
C THR A 23 8.37 10.01 -7.35
N LEU A 24 7.13 9.66 -7.02
CA LEU A 24 6.08 10.63 -6.73
C LEU A 24 6.45 11.39 -5.45
N ARG A 25 6.54 12.71 -5.52
CA ARG A 25 6.63 13.58 -4.34
C ARG A 25 5.35 14.38 -4.20
N TRP A 26 4.62 14.16 -3.10
CA TRP A 26 3.35 14.83 -2.80
C TRP A 26 3.29 15.41 -1.38
N PRO A 27 2.84 16.66 -1.18
CA PRO A 27 2.73 17.73 -2.16
C PRO A 27 4.12 18.28 -2.55
N ALA A 28 4.27 18.83 -3.76
CA ALA A 28 5.46 19.62 -4.10
C ALA A 28 5.52 20.80 -3.12
N ALA A 29 6.51 20.83 -2.24
CA ALA A 29 6.63 21.93 -1.29
C ALA A 29 6.66 23.26 -2.06
N GLN A 30 5.70 24.15 -1.80
CA GLN A 30 5.92 25.57 -2.05
C GLN A 30 6.90 26.02 -0.98
N SER A 31 8.18 26.03 -1.33
CA SER A 31 9.22 26.49 -0.42
C SER A 31 9.11 27.99 -0.24
N SER A 32 8.50 28.42 0.87
CA SER A 32 9.07 29.46 1.73
C SER A 32 8.25 29.52 3.02
N ARG A 33 8.93 29.36 4.17
CA ARG A 33 8.39 29.34 5.54
C ARG A 33 7.75 28.02 5.95
N ASP A 34 8.60 27.02 6.18
CA ASP A 34 8.52 26.24 7.40
C ASP A 34 9.87 25.56 7.62
N ARG A 35 10.69 26.23 8.44
CA ARG A 35 11.84 25.60 9.06
C ARG A 35 11.26 24.52 9.96
N PRO A 36 11.58 23.21 9.77
CA PRO A 36 11.07 22.20 10.69
C PRO A 36 11.52 22.59 12.10
N ALA A 37 10.55 22.70 13.01
CA ALA A 37 10.85 22.85 14.42
C ALA A 37 11.76 21.68 14.80
N ARG A 38 12.97 21.99 15.29
CA ARG A 38 13.87 20.96 15.84
C ARG A 38 13.08 20.23 16.93
N GLY A 39 12.76 18.95 16.71
CA GLY A 39 12.14 18.11 17.74
C GLY A 39 10.96 17.24 17.33
N ALA A 40 10.46 17.29 16.08
CA ALA A 40 9.44 16.34 15.64
C ALA A 40 10.06 14.93 15.54
N GLN A 41 9.89 14.13 16.60
CA GLN A 41 10.30 12.74 16.61
C GLN A 41 9.58 12.01 15.47
N THR A 42 10.34 11.29 14.66
CA THR A 42 9.80 10.42 13.61
C THR A 42 9.17 9.21 14.27
N LEU A 43 7.87 9.30 14.57
CA LEU A 43 7.11 8.28 15.29
C LEU A 43 6.60 7.23 14.30
N CYS A 44 7.47 6.31 13.90
CA CYS A 44 7.04 5.06 13.27
C CYS A 44 6.63 4.08 14.37
N PRO A 45 5.46 3.42 14.29
CA PRO A 45 5.12 2.35 15.22
C PRO A 45 6.15 1.22 15.10
N PRO A 46 6.41 0.46 16.18
CA PRO A 46 7.14 -0.79 16.10
C PRO A 46 6.51 -1.67 15.02
N LEU A 47 7.32 -2.13 14.08
CA LEU A 47 6.85 -2.99 13.00
C LEU A 47 6.68 -4.40 13.58
N PRO A 48 5.46 -4.98 13.60
CA PRO A 48 5.31 -6.38 13.97
C PRO A 48 6.11 -7.28 13.04
N ALA A 49 6.54 -8.43 13.57
CA ALA A 49 7.20 -9.44 12.75
C ALA A 49 6.25 -9.88 11.62
N PRO A 50 6.74 -10.02 10.38
CA PRO A 50 5.93 -10.55 9.30
C PRO A 50 5.48 -11.98 9.65
N PRO A 51 4.25 -12.36 9.30
CA PRO A 51 3.72 -13.68 9.65
C PRO A 51 4.39 -14.79 8.83
N HIS A 52 5.47 -15.40 9.36
CA HIS A 52 6.20 -16.47 8.65
C HIS A 52 5.33 -17.68 8.26
N ARG A 53 4.22 -17.89 8.98
CA ARG A 53 3.24 -18.94 8.65
C ARG A 53 2.59 -18.76 7.27
N LEU A 54 2.59 -17.54 6.73
CA LEU A 54 2.11 -17.30 5.36
C LEU A 54 2.92 -18.11 4.36
N LEU A 55 4.25 -18.04 4.41
CA LEU A 55 5.11 -18.74 3.46
C LEU A 55 4.91 -20.25 3.55
N ALA A 56 4.70 -20.79 4.74
CA ALA A 56 4.43 -22.23 4.93
C ALA A 56 3.10 -22.68 4.29
N ILE A 57 2.12 -21.79 4.13
CA ILE A 57 0.77 -22.15 3.66
C ILE A 57 0.56 -21.78 2.18
N CYS A 58 1.00 -20.60 1.75
CA CYS A 58 0.82 -20.12 0.37
C CYS A 58 2.06 -20.31 -0.51
N GLU A 59 3.15 -20.83 0.06
CA GLU A 59 4.45 -20.99 -0.60
C GLU A 59 5.00 -19.66 -1.14
N GLU A 60 6.20 -19.69 -1.72
CA GLU A 60 6.78 -18.49 -2.33
C GLU A 60 5.92 -17.98 -3.50
N ALA A 61 5.40 -18.90 -4.32
CA ALA A 61 4.61 -18.57 -5.50
C ALA A 61 3.33 -17.80 -5.14
N GLY A 62 2.62 -18.18 -4.07
CA GLY A 62 1.41 -17.48 -3.64
C GLY A 62 1.69 -16.06 -3.14
N LEU A 63 2.78 -15.84 -2.39
CA LEU A 63 3.19 -14.50 -1.96
C LEU A 63 3.57 -13.61 -3.16
N ARG A 64 4.33 -14.16 -4.12
CA ARG A 64 4.70 -13.43 -5.33
C ARG A 64 3.48 -13.06 -6.17
N GLU A 65 2.51 -13.96 -6.29
CA GLU A 65 1.28 -13.71 -7.03
C GLU A 65 0.42 -12.63 -6.36
N LEU A 66 0.26 -12.66 -5.04
CA LEU A 66 -0.40 -11.59 -4.29
C LEU A 66 0.25 -10.22 -4.55
N VAL A 67 1.58 -10.14 -4.48
CA VAL A 67 2.31 -8.89 -4.75
C VAL A 67 2.13 -8.45 -6.20
N ARG A 68 2.23 -9.37 -7.15
CA ARG A 68 2.07 -9.07 -8.58
C ARG A 68 0.69 -8.49 -8.86
N GLN A 69 -0.37 -9.03 -8.27
CA GLN A 69 -1.73 -8.53 -8.45
C GLN A 69 -1.95 -7.19 -7.75
N HIS A 70 -1.41 -7.02 -6.54
CA HIS A 70 -1.44 -5.73 -5.86
C HIS A 70 -0.75 -4.64 -6.69
N MET A 71 0.43 -4.93 -7.22
CA MET A 71 1.16 -4.01 -8.11
C MET A 71 0.37 -3.76 -9.40
N ALA A 72 -0.19 -4.79 -10.04
CA ALA A 72 -1.03 -4.63 -11.23
C ALA A 72 -2.20 -3.65 -11.00
N ARG A 73 -2.86 -3.72 -9.84
CA ARG A 73 -3.88 -2.75 -9.44
C ARG A 73 -3.30 -1.35 -9.30
N LEU A 74 -2.20 -1.21 -8.55
CA LEU A 74 -1.53 0.06 -8.30
C LEU A 74 -1.06 0.75 -9.59
N ARG A 75 -0.69 -0.01 -10.63
CA ARG A 75 -0.24 0.50 -11.94
C ARG A 75 -1.22 1.48 -12.57
N THR A 76 -2.52 1.28 -12.33
CA THR A 76 -3.60 2.10 -12.90
C THR A 76 -3.93 3.34 -12.04
N THR A 77 -3.30 3.47 -10.88
CA THR A 77 -3.56 4.57 -9.93
C THR A 77 -2.56 5.72 -10.12
N PRO A 78 -2.84 6.92 -9.59
CA PRO A 78 -1.88 8.03 -9.58
C PRO A 78 -0.50 7.71 -8.96
N LEU A 79 -0.40 6.65 -8.14
CA LEU A 79 0.88 6.22 -7.56
C LEU A 79 1.87 5.70 -8.59
N PHE A 80 1.39 5.03 -9.66
CA PHE A 80 2.26 4.35 -10.64
C PHE A 80 1.87 4.53 -12.11
N VAL A 81 0.84 5.33 -12.43
CA VAL A 81 0.42 5.59 -13.82
C VAL A 81 1.56 6.13 -14.72
N HIS A 82 2.62 6.68 -14.12
CA HIS A 82 3.80 7.20 -14.83
C HIS A 82 5.08 6.36 -14.63
N ALA A 83 4.99 5.16 -14.04
CA ALA A 83 6.15 4.32 -13.74
C ALA A 83 6.89 3.80 -15.00
N GLY A 84 6.22 3.84 -16.16
CA GLY A 84 6.83 3.51 -17.45
C GLY A 84 7.32 2.06 -17.55
N SER A 85 8.39 1.86 -18.33
CA SER A 85 8.93 0.53 -18.67
C SER A 85 9.59 -0.21 -17.50
N CYS A 86 9.83 0.45 -16.36
CA CYS A 86 10.52 -0.15 -15.23
C CYS A 86 9.58 -0.73 -14.16
N PHE A 87 8.27 -0.64 -14.37
CA PHE A 87 7.26 -1.10 -13.43
C PHE A 87 7.43 -2.58 -13.04
N ASP A 88 7.75 -3.44 -13.99
CA ASP A 88 7.87 -4.88 -13.75
C ASP A 88 9.10 -5.18 -12.88
N CYS A 89 10.22 -4.47 -13.10
CA CYS A 89 11.41 -4.57 -12.24
C CYS A 89 11.11 -4.15 -10.78
N VAL A 90 10.29 -3.11 -10.61
CA VAL A 90 9.86 -2.67 -9.28
C VAL A 90 8.96 -3.71 -8.62
N THR A 91 8.04 -4.31 -9.38
CA THR A 91 7.17 -5.38 -8.90
C THR A 91 7.97 -6.56 -8.36
N GLU A 92 8.97 -7.04 -9.11
CA GLU A 92 9.85 -8.13 -8.67
C GLU A 92 10.64 -7.78 -7.41
N ARG A 93 11.13 -6.54 -7.29
CA ARG A 93 11.82 -6.08 -6.08
C ARG A 93 10.91 -6.11 -4.85
N VAL A 94 9.65 -5.66 -5.00
CA VAL A 94 8.67 -5.71 -3.90
C VAL A 94 8.35 -7.16 -3.55
N ALA A 95 8.23 -8.04 -4.55
CA ALA A 95 7.98 -9.46 -4.33
C ALA A 95 9.13 -10.13 -3.57
N ASP A 96 10.39 -9.88 -3.98
CA ASP A 96 11.58 -10.34 -3.26
C ASP A 96 11.57 -9.85 -1.79
N TYR A 97 11.19 -8.59 -1.53
CA TYR A 97 11.10 -8.06 -0.18
C TYR A 97 10.04 -8.78 0.67
N VAL A 98 8.83 -8.96 0.15
CA VAL A 98 7.72 -9.60 0.88
C VAL A 98 8.02 -11.06 1.18
N VAL A 99 8.58 -11.79 0.21
CA VAL A 99 9.00 -13.19 0.40
C VAL A 99 10.05 -13.29 1.49
N GLU A 100 11.11 -12.48 1.42
CA GLU A 100 12.18 -12.49 2.42
C GLU A 100 11.67 -12.08 3.81
N ALA A 101 10.82 -11.05 3.88
CA ALA A 101 10.21 -10.59 5.13
C ALA A 101 9.38 -11.71 5.78
N CYS A 102 8.66 -12.51 5.00
CA CYS A 102 7.89 -13.66 5.49
C CYS A 102 8.77 -14.89 5.82
N GLY A 103 10.10 -14.76 5.86
CA GLY A 103 11.03 -15.83 6.22
C GLY A 103 11.50 -16.68 5.03
N GLY A 104 11.31 -16.21 3.80
CA GLY A 104 11.77 -16.86 2.58
C GLY A 104 13.27 -16.69 2.31
N PRO A 105 13.75 -17.12 1.14
CA PRO A 105 15.14 -16.93 0.74
C PRO A 105 15.54 -15.44 0.71
N LEU A 106 16.84 -15.16 0.91
CA LEU A 106 17.40 -13.80 1.01
C LEU A 106 17.51 -13.07 -0.35
N HIS A 107 16.49 -13.18 -1.21
CA HIS A 107 16.50 -12.60 -2.55
C HIS A 107 16.64 -11.08 -2.51
N TYR A 108 15.95 -10.41 -1.59
CA TYR A 108 15.98 -8.97 -1.49
C TYR A 108 17.31 -8.48 -0.96
N SER A 109 17.79 -9.07 0.14
CA SER A 109 19.06 -8.66 0.73
C SER A 109 20.24 -8.90 -0.19
N GLN A 110 20.26 -10.03 -0.92
CA GLN A 110 21.35 -10.34 -1.85
C GLN A 110 21.35 -9.43 -3.08
N ARG A 111 20.18 -9.07 -3.61
CA ARG A 111 20.08 -8.34 -4.89
C ARG A 111 19.93 -6.83 -4.70
N HIS A 112 19.35 -6.39 -3.58
CA HIS A 112 18.84 -5.03 -3.41
C HIS A 112 19.27 -4.34 -2.10
N ALA A 113 19.89 -5.00 -1.11
CA ALA A 113 20.24 -4.36 0.19
C ALA A 113 21.20 -3.17 0.08
N HIS A 114 22.02 -3.11 -0.97
CA HIS A 114 22.92 -1.98 -1.23
C HIS A 114 22.16 -0.71 -1.68
N LEU A 115 20.88 -0.83 -2.03
CA LEU A 115 19.98 0.27 -2.34
C LEU A 115 19.49 0.89 -1.03
N GLN A 116 20.35 1.70 -0.40
CA GLN A 116 19.95 2.55 0.72
C GLN A 116 18.88 3.56 0.25
N ALA A 117 17.68 3.47 0.82
CA ALA A 117 16.77 4.59 0.97
C ALA A 117 16.16 4.47 2.37
N GLY A 118 15.44 5.46 2.89
CA GLY A 118 14.39 5.12 3.85
C GLY A 118 13.26 4.43 3.10
N ALA A 119 13.11 3.11 2.98
CA ALA A 119 13.82 1.94 3.54
C ALA A 119 14.04 0.85 2.46
N GLY A 120 14.33 1.25 1.20
CA GLY A 120 14.41 0.33 0.06
C GLY A 120 13.07 -0.02 -0.60
N LEU A 121 11.98 0.58 -0.13
CA LEU A 121 10.68 0.47 -0.79
C LEU A 121 10.54 1.58 -1.86
N PRO A 122 10.03 1.26 -3.05
CA PRO A 122 10.06 2.14 -4.21
C PRO A 122 9.10 3.34 -4.13
N LEU A 123 8.50 3.61 -2.97
CA LEU A 123 7.36 4.49 -2.84
C LEU A 123 7.46 5.31 -1.56
N LEU A 124 7.36 6.64 -1.70
CA LEU A 124 7.19 7.56 -0.58
C LEU A 124 5.75 8.07 -0.63
N LEU A 125 4.90 7.44 0.17
CA LEU A 125 3.49 7.75 0.25
C LEU A 125 3.24 9.02 1.08
N ASP A 126 2.15 9.70 0.78
CA ASP A 126 1.43 10.56 1.71
C ASP A 126 0.25 9.79 2.33
N GLU A 127 -0.60 10.47 3.09
CA GLU A 127 -1.75 9.86 3.75
C GLU A 127 -2.73 9.26 2.74
N ASP A 128 -3.17 10.04 1.75
CA ASP A 128 -4.09 9.59 0.69
C ASP A 128 -3.50 8.43 -0.12
N GLY A 129 -2.21 8.51 -0.46
CA GLY A 129 -1.50 7.44 -1.16
C GLY A 129 -1.40 6.16 -0.33
N ARG A 130 -1.30 6.26 1.00
CA ARG A 130 -1.35 5.10 1.90
C ARG A 130 -2.73 4.46 1.91
N GLU A 131 -3.81 5.25 1.97
CA GLU A 131 -5.17 4.72 1.88
C GLU A 131 -5.37 3.96 0.56
N LEU A 132 -4.95 4.57 -0.55
CA LEU A 132 -5.05 3.94 -1.87
C LEU A 132 -4.24 2.64 -1.94
N TRP A 133 -3.03 2.63 -1.38
CA TRP A 133 -2.19 1.44 -1.31
C TRP A 133 -2.88 0.30 -0.55
N LEU A 134 -3.48 0.60 0.60
CA LEU A 134 -4.18 -0.37 1.45
C LEU A 134 -5.48 -0.88 0.81
N VAL A 135 -6.27 0.00 0.19
CA VAL A 135 -7.50 -0.39 -0.53
C VAL A 135 -7.18 -1.32 -1.70
N GLN A 136 -6.13 -1.01 -2.48
CA GLN A 136 -5.73 -1.90 -3.58
C GLN A 136 -5.17 -3.23 -3.07
N LEU A 137 -4.52 -3.26 -1.90
CA LEU A 137 -4.09 -4.52 -1.28
C LEU A 137 -5.30 -5.37 -0.86
N TRP A 138 -6.32 -4.75 -0.27
CA TRP A 138 -7.54 -5.44 0.12
C TRP A 138 -8.19 -6.15 -1.08
N HIS A 139 -8.34 -5.44 -2.20
CA HIS A 139 -8.89 -6.04 -3.41
C HIS A 139 -7.96 -7.08 -4.06
N ALA A 140 -6.64 -6.95 -3.90
CA ALA A 140 -5.71 -7.99 -4.37
C ALA A 140 -5.91 -9.31 -3.62
N PHE A 141 -6.35 -9.30 -2.35
CA PHE A 141 -6.73 -10.52 -1.65
C PHE A 141 -7.92 -11.23 -2.30
N ASP A 142 -8.87 -10.47 -2.86
CA ASP A 142 -10.02 -11.05 -3.56
C ASP A 142 -9.60 -11.64 -4.90
N ASP A 143 -8.73 -10.96 -5.66
CA ASP A 143 -8.30 -11.42 -6.99
C ASP A 143 -7.54 -12.75 -6.99
N VAL A 144 -6.82 -13.03 -5.91
CA VAL A 144 -6.02 -14.27 -5.76
C VAL A 144 -6.70 -15.29 -4.86
N ASP A 145 -7.98 -15.09 -4.52
CA ASP A 145 -8.72 -15.94 -3.59
C ASP A 145 -7.97 -16.18 -2.26
N PHE A 146 -7.33 -15.13 -1.75
CA PHE A 146 -6.42 -15.24 -0.59
C PHE A 146 -7.21 -15.70 0.65
N PRO A 147 -6.80 -16.79 1.34
CA PRO A 147 -7.58 -17.36 2.43
C PRO A 147 -7.84 -16.37 3.56
N MET A 148 -9.08 -16.30 4.04
CA MET A 148 -9.51 -15.32 5.04
C MET A 148 -8.68 -15.30 6.34
N PRO A 149 -8.24 -16.46 6.90
CA PRO A 149 -7.35 -16.46 8.06
C PRO A 149 -5.99 -15.80 7.78
N LEU A 150 -5.48 -15.93 6.56
CA LEU A 150 -4.20 -15.37 6.13
C LEU A 150 -4.30 -13.87 5.82
N ARG A 151 -5.47 -13.40 5.37
CA ARG A 151 -5.73 -11.96 5.17
C ARG A 151 -5.52 -11.20 6.48
N ALA A 152 -6.06 -11.70 7.59
CA ALA A 152 -5.90 -11.07 8.90
C ALA A 152 -4.42 -10.96 9.31
N ASP A 153 -3.64 -12.01 9.08
CA ASP A 153 -2.21 -12.01 9.38
C ASP A 153 -1.42 -11.03 8.52
N PHE A 154 -1.63 -11.12 7.20
CA PHE A 154 -0.95 -10.24 6.25
C PHE A 154 -1.29 -8.79 6.56
N TRP A 155 -2.58 -8.49 6.81
CA TRP A 155 -3.05 -7.15 7.14
C TRP A 155 -2.48 -6.62 8.45
N GLY A 156 -2.38 -7.48 9.48
CA GLY A 156 -1.76 -7.16 10.77
C GLY A 156 -0.30 -6.71 10.64
N TRP A 157 0.38 -7.10 9.56
CA TRP A 157 1.71 -6.60 9.20
C TRP A 157 1.67 -5.43 8.21
N ALA A 158 0.88 -5.53 7.14
CA ALA A 158 0.85 -4.56 6.05
C ALA A 158 0.34 -3.17 6.48
N GLU A 159 -0.65 -3.11 7.37
CA GLU A 159 -1.19 -1.83 7.86
C GLU A 159 -0.16 -1.01 8.65
N PRO A 160 0.56 -1.55 9.65
CA PRO A 160 1.62 -0.81 10.33
C PRO A 160 2.84 -0.61 9.42
N PHE A 161 3.16 -1.58 8.55
CA PHE A 161 4.23 -1.44 7.56
C PHE A 161 4.01 -0.25 6.62
N SER A 162 2.78 -0.01 6.19
CA SER A 162 2.46 1.11 5.31
C SER A 162 2.76 2.49 5.92
N VAL A 163 2.85 2.61 7.25
CA VAL A 163 3.33 3.84 7.91
C VAL A 163 4.82 4.07 7.66
N HIS A 164 5.61 2.99 7.56
CA HIS A 164 7.03 3.07 7.20
C HIS A 164 7.25 3.45 5.72
N LEU A 165 6.22 3.27 4.87
CA LEU A 165 6.20 3.74 3.47
C LEU A 165 5.91 5.24 3.33
N LEU A 166 5.41 5.90 4.39
CA LEU A 166 5.13 7.33 4.34
C LEU A 166 6.43 8.14 4.26
N ALA A 167 6.38 9.25 3.52
CA ALA A 167 7.41 10.27 3.58
C ALA A 167 7.58 10.77 5.03
N PRO A 168 8.80 11.08 5.51
CA PRO A 168 9.03 11.47 6.90
C PRO A 168 8.12 12.59 7.43
N ARG A 169 7.76 13.55 6.57
CA ARG A 169 6.85 14.67 6.91
C ARG A 169 5.39 14.28 7.09
N SER A 170 4.99 13.12 6.57
CA SER A 170 3.63 12.59 6.65
C SER A 170 3.49 11.57 7.79
N ARG A 171 4.54 11.39 8.61
CA ARG A 171 4.53 10.50 9.77
C ARG A 171 4.15 11.31 11.01
N HIS A 172 2.97 11.04 11.57
CA HIS A 172 2.50 11.63 12.81
C HIS A 172 1.53 10.69 13.54
N ASP A 173 1.28 10.92 14.82
CA ASP A 173 0.43 10.04 15.64
C ASP A 173 -1.06 10.10 15.26
N GLY A 174 -1.50 11.17 14.61
CA GLY A 174 -2.89 11.35 14.16
C GLY A 174 -3.29 10.56 12.91
N LEU A 175 -2.46 9.63 12.42
CA LEU A 175 -2.77 8.85 11.23
C LEU A 175 -3.97 7.93 11.46
N THR A 176 -4.90 7.90 10.51
CA THR A 176 -6.00 6.92 10.50
C THR A 176 -5.44 5.50 10.51
N ARG A 177 -5.92 4.68 11.43
CA ARG A 177 -5.54 3.26 11.56
C ARG A 177 -6.64 2.36 11.02
N TYR A 178 -6.25 1.38 10.21
CA TYR A 178 -7.17 0.50 9.52
C TYR A 178 -7.14 -0.89 10.15
N ALA A 179 -7.72 -1.06 11.33
CA ALA A 179 -7.81 -2.38 11.94
C ALA A 179 -8.55 -3.38 11.02
N TYR A 180 -8.06 -4.62 10.95
CA TYR A 180 -8.56 -5.63 10.00
C TYR A 180 -10.09 -5.80 10.07
N GLU A 181 -10.65 -5.93 11.27
CA GLU A 181 -12.09 -6.12 11.46
C GLU A 181 -12.92 -4.93 10.98
N THR A 182 -12.41 -3.71 11.20
CA THR A 182 -13.06 -2.49 10.71
C THR A 182 -13.13 -2.50 9.19
N VAL A 183 -12.00 -2.77 8.52
CA VAL A 183 -11.92 -2.79 7.06
C VAL A 183 -12.80 -3.91 6.51
N ARG A 184 -12.72 -5.11 7.09
CA ARG A 184 -13.55 -6.27 6.73
C ARG A 184 -15.04 -5.92 6.72
N SER A 185 -15.51 -5.19 7.73
CA SER A 185 -16.92 -4.79 7.84
C SER A 185 -17.42 -3.93 6.67
N TRP A 186 -16.54 -3.11 6.08
CA TRP A 186 -16.89 -2.26 4.94
C TRP A 186 -17.17 -3.06 3.67
N PHE A 187 -16.50 -4.20 3.51
CA PHE A 187 -16.64 -5.05 2.32
C PHE A 187 -17.66 -6.19 2.50
N THR A 188 -18.03 -6.54 3.74
CA THR A 188 -19.09 -7.54 4.00
C THR A 188 -20.51 -6.98 3.86
N THR A 189 -20.69 -5.65 3.89
CA THR A 189 -22.01 -5.00 3.96
C THR A 189 -22.76 -4.98 2.60
N SER A 190 -22.17 -5.48 1.51
CA SER A 190 -22.81 -5.51 0.18
C SER A 190 -23.74 -6.71 -0.07
N ALA A 191 -23.91 -7.63 0.89
CA ALA A 191 -24.95 -8.66 0.78
C ALA A 191 -26.29 -8.08 1.26
N SER A 192 -26.99 -7.35 0.38
CA SER A 192 -28.37 -6.91 0.63
C SER A 192 -29.32 -8.10 0.84
N PRO A 193 -30.40 -7.92 1.63
CA PRO A 193 -31.28 -8.99 2.06
C PRO A 193 -32.01 -9.60 0.86
N SER A 194 -31.96 -10.92 0.76
CA SER A 194 -32.78 -11.70 -0.18
C SER A 194 -34.24 -11.24 -0.08
N ARG A 195 -34.73 -10.63 -1.17
CA ARG A 195 -36.16 -10.37 -1.35
C ARG A 195 -36.84 -11.72 -1.54
N SER A 196 -37.54 -12.19 -0.51
CA SER A 196 -38.36 -13.41 -0.58
C SER A 196 -39.36 -13.32 -1.74
N PRO A 197 -39.62 -14.42 -2.46
CA PRO A 197 -40.69 -14.44 -3.44
C PRO A 197 -42.03 -14.34 -2.71
N ASP A 198 -42.81 -13.34 -3.08
CA ASP A 198 -44.17 -13.14 -2.60
C ASP A 198 -45.03 -14.33 -3.07
N GLU A 199 -45.60 -15.03 -2.10
CA GLU A 199 -46.45 -16.18 -2.24
C GLU A 199 -47.89 -15.68 -2.36
N GLY A 200 -48.54 -15.96 -3.49
CA GLY A 200 -50.01 -15.98 -3.57
C GLY A 200 -50.69 -14.76 -4.20
N ALA A 201 -50.99 -14.87 -5.49
CA ALA A 201 -52.22 -14.33 -6.06
C ALA A 201 -52.62 -15.15 -7.29
N SER A 202 -53.08 -16.38 -7.05
CA SER A 202 -53.98 -17.07 -7.97
C SER A 202 -55.38 -16.90 -7.37
N CYS A 203 -56.17 -16.01 -7.96
CA CYS A 203 -57.62 -15.99 -7.81
C CYS A 203 -58.24 -15.87 -9.20
N LEU A 204 -59.23 -16.73 -9.40
CA LEU A 204 -60.10 -16.93 -10.56
C LEU A 204 -60.73 -15.66 -11.10
#